data_AF-A0A1H8T497-F1
#
_entry.id   AF-A0A1H8T497-F1
#
_cell.length_a   1.000
_cell.length_b   1.000
_cell.length_c   1.000
_cell.angle_alpha   90.00
_cell.angle_beta   90.00
_cell.angle_gamma   90.00
#
_symmetry.space_group_name_H-M   'P 1'
#
loop_
_entity.id
_entity.type
_entity.pdbx_description
1 polymer ?
#
loop_
_entity_poly.entity_id
_entity_poly.type
_entity_poly.pdbx_seq_one_letter_code
_entity_poly.pdbx_strand_id
1 'polypeptide(L)'
;MLSHLVGAANRVGIRRLAELEAENDRLRAKLARQQDQLRDGLVSRDAKIQELNGLLARRIGEAAAARQQDDASDRGTLEGLVASLEQRLRSEGNRRVAVEERLAHIADELAREREQHVSLRRQEAALREELAAVEAGFESETAESEAAPSSLAGLSLLYVGGRTDRLGHLRALSEQLGATFLHHDGGVDDRRGLLAGLVSRTDIVMFPVDCVSHEAVTIVKRLCRQTAKRYVPLRSSGTSSFVAALTRTVGDAQISSL
;
A
#
# COMPACT_ATOMS: atom_id res chain seq x y z
N MET A 1 16.95 -2.87 144.39
CA MET A 1 16.90 -1.75 143.42
C MET A 1 17.13 -2.17 141.95
N LEU A 2 17.61 -3.39 141.66
CA LEU A 2 17.87 -3.87 140.29
C LEU A 2 16.60 -4.35 139.52
N SER A 3 15.53 -4.76 140.21
CA SER A 3 14.32 -5.31 139.57
C SER A 3 13.47 -4.28 138.82
N HIS A 4 13.43 -3.03 139.26
CA HIS A 4 12.66 -1.97 138.61
C HIS A 4 13.32 -1.46 137.33
N LEU A 5 14.66 -1.45 137.27
CA LEU A 5 15.44 -0.97 136.13
C LEU A 5 15.38 -1.97 134.97
N VAL A 6 15.54 -3.27 135.28
CA VAL A 6 15.36 -4.37 134.31
C VAL A 6 13.91 -4.43 133.81
N GLY A 7 12.92 -4.26 134.71
CA GLY A 7 11.51 -4.23 134.32
C GLY A 7 11.11 -3.02 133.46
N ALA A 8 11.72 -1.85 133.66
CA ALA A 8 11.49 -0.67 132.82
C ALA A 8 12.08 -0.84 131.42
N ALA A 9 13.32 -1.36 131.32
CA ALA A 9 13.96 -1.68 130.04
C ALA A 9 13.16 -2.73 129.26
N ASN A 10 12.66 -3.77 129.92
CA ASN A 10 11.84 -4.81 129.27
C ASN A 10 10.51 -4.26 128.74
N ARG A 11 9.85 -3.35 129.47
CA ARG A 11 8.60 -2.71 129.02
C ARG A 11 8.80 -1.78 127.83
N VAL A 12 9.94 -1.11 127.74
CA VAL A 12 10.31 -0.30 126.57
C VAL A 12 10.61 -1.21 125.37
N GLY A 13 11.32 -2.33 125.60
CA GLY A 13 11.57 -3.35 124.58
C GLY A 13 10.28 -3.97 124.02
N ILE A 14 9.33 -4.36 124.88
CA ILE A 14 8.03 -4.92 124.45
C ILE A 14 7.21 -3.90 123.65
N ARG A 15 7.17 -2.63 124.08
CA ARG A 15 6.49 -1.57 123.32
C ARG A 15 7.14 -1.34 121.96
N ARG A 16 8.47 -1.31 121.91
CA ARG A 16 9.20 -1.14 120.66
C ARG A 16 9.01 -2.32 119.71
N LEU A 17 8.93 -3.54 120.25
CA LEU A 17 8.61 -4.75 119.48
C LEU A 17 7.20 -4.66 118.89
N ALA A 18 6.20 -4.31 119.69
CA ALA A 18 4.82 -4.17 119.23
C ALA A 18 4.66 -3.05 118.17
N GLU A 19 5.37 -1.93 118.32
CA GLU A 19 5.42 -0.87 117.30
C GLU A 19 6.04 -1.36 115.99
N LEU A 20 7.18 -2.08 116.08
CA LEU A 20 7.85 -2.64 114.91
C LEU A 20 7.01 -3.73 114.24
N GLU A 21 6.27 -4.54 114.98
CA GLU A 21 5.33 -5.53 114.46
C GLU A 21 4.18 -4.84 113.71
N ALA A 22 3.56 -3.82 114.31
CA ALA A 22 2.50 -3.05 113.66
C ALA A 22 3.00 -2.32 112.40
N GLU A 23 4.23 -1.79 112.42
CA GLU A 23 4.87 -1.19 111.26
C GLU A 23 5.20 -2.23 110.18
N ASN A 24 5.64 -3.43 110.55
CA ASN A 24 5.88 -4.53 109.63
C ASN A 24 4.58 -4.95 108.93
N ASP A 25 3.49 -5.12 109.68
CA ASP A 25 2.19 -5.47 109.13
C ASP A 25 1.66 -4.38 108.19
N ARG A 26 1.84 -3.11 108.55
CA ARG A 26 1.47 -1.97 107.70
C ARG A 26 2.29 -1.95 106.40
N LEU A 27 3.60 -2.19 106.47
CA LEU A 27 4.47 -2.25 105.30
C LEU A 27 4.14 -3.46 104.43
N ARG A 28 3.90 -4.64 105.02
CA ARG A 28 3.45 -5.85 104.31
C ARG A 28 2.13 -5.61 103.57
N ALA A 29 1.14 -4.99 104.22
CA ALA A 29 -0.14 -4.67 103.59
C ALA A 29 -0.02 -3.60 102.48
N LYS A 30 0.96 -2.69 102.57
CA LYS A 30 1.25 -1.73 101.49
C LYS A 30 1.94 -2.43 100.31
N LEU A 31 2.90 -3.30 100.59
CA LEU A 31 3.66 -4.05 99.60
C LEU A 31 2.75 -5.02 98.83
N ALA A 32 1.85 -5.73 99.53
CA ALA A 32 0.83 -6.57 98.90
C ALA A 32 -0.07 -5.78 97.94
N ARG A 33 -0.61 -4.63 98.38
CA ARG A 33 -1.43 -3.77 97.51
C ARG A 33 -0.67 -3.25 96.29
N GLN A 34 0.60 -2.90 96.44
CA GLN A 34 1.44 -2.47 95.32
C GLN A 34 1.74 -3.62 94.36
N GLN A 35 1.98 -4.84 94.87
CA GLN A 35 2.17 -6.04 94.05
C GLN A 35 0.90 -6.39 93.27
N ASP A 36 -0.28 -6.32 93.90
CA ASP A 36 -1.56 -6.59 93.24
C ASP A 36 -1.83 -5.55 92.13
N GLN A 37 -1.64 -4.25 92.41
CA GLN A 37 -1.79 -3.19 91.42
C GLN A 37 -0.83 -3.35 90.23
N LEU A 38 0.42 -3.70 90.49
CA LEU A 38 1.40 -3.97 89.42
C LEU A 38 1.01 -5.21 88.61
N ARG A 39 0.55 -6.27 89.28
CA ARG A 39 0.11 -7.50 88.62
C ARG A 39 -1.11 -7.26 87.73
N ASP A 40 -2.12 -6.56 88.23
CA ASP A 40 -3.32 -6.22 87.46
C ASP A 40 -2.98 -5.32 86.27
N GLY A 41 -2.08 -4.35 86.48
CA GLY A 41 -1.56 -3.50 85.43
C GLY A 41 -0.79 -4.27 84.34
N LEU A 42 0.02 -5.26 84.73
CA LEU A 42 0.73 -6.15 83.82
C LEU A 42 -0.25 -7.04 83.05
N VAL A 43 -1.21 -7.68 83.72
CA VAL A 43 -2.23 -8.52 83.08
C VAL A 43 -3.06 -7.72 82.07
N SER A 44 -3.48 -6.51 82.43
CA SER A 44 -4.23 -5.63 81.53
C SER A 44 -3.39 -5.19 80.32
N ARG A 45 -2.11 -4.85 80.54
CA ARG A 45 -1.18 -4.51 79.45
C ARG A 45 -0.90 -5.69 78.54
N ASP A 46 -0.66 -6.87 79.09
CA ASP A 46 -0.42 -8.09 78.32
C ASP A 46 -1.65 -8.47 77.49
N ALA A 47 -2.85 -8.38 78.07
CA ALA A 47 -4.09 -8.56 77.33
C ALA A 47 -4.22 -7.55 76.17
N LYS A 48 -3.86 -6.27 76.41
CA LYS A 48 -3.90 -5.24 75.37
C LYS A 48 -2.83 -5.45 74.29
N ILE A 49 -1.63 -5.89 74.67
CA ILE A 49 -0.56 -6.25 73.73
C ILE A 49 -1.00 -7.42 72.86
N GLN A 50 -1.62 -8.45 73.45
CA GLN A 50 -2.15 -9.59 72.71
C GLN A 50 -3.26 -9.17 71.74
N GLU A 51 -4.18 -8.31 72.17
CA GLU A 51 -5.25 -7.77 71.31
C GLU A 51 -4.68 -6.98 70.13
N LEU A 52 -3.77 -6.02 70.41
CA LEU A 52 -3.15 -5.19 69.39
C LEU A 52 -2.30 -6.01 68.42
N ASN A 53 -1.54 -6.99 68.91
CA ASN A 53 -0.78 -7.92 68.08
C ASN A 53 -1.72 -8.76 67.20
N GLY A 54 -2.86 -9.20 67.73
CA GLY A 54 -3.87 -9.91 66.95
C GLY A 54 -4.47 -9.04 65.83
N LEU A 55 -4.75 -7.77 66.11
CA LEU A 55 -5.25 -6.82 65.10
C LEU A 55 -4.19 -6.51 64.03
N LEU A 56 -2.94 -6.31 64.43
CA LEU A 56 -1.82 -6.10 63.51
C LEU A 56 -1.58 -7.32 62.63
N ALA A 57 -1.59 -8.53 63.20
CA ALA A 57 -1.43 -9.76 62.44
C ALA A 57 -2.54 -9.94 61.39
N ARG A 58 -3.80 -9.65 61.74
CA ARG A 58 -4.91 -9.67 60.76
C ARG A 58 -4.73 -8.65 59.64
N ARG A 59 -4.44 -7.39 59.98
CA ARG A 59 -4.19 -6.31 59.01
C ARG A 59 -3.04 -6.64 58.06
N ILE A 60 -1.95 -7.22 58.58
CA ILE A 60 -0.81 -7.65 57.77
C ILE A 60 -1.21 -8.80 56.85
N GLY A 61 -1.95 -9.80 57.35
CA GLY A 61 -2.46 -10.91 56.56
C GLY A 61 -3.39 -10.48 55.42
N GLU A 62 -4.35 -9.60 55.72
CA GLU A 62 -5.28 -9.02 54.73
C GLU A 62 -4.53 -8.22 53.65
N ALA A 63 -3.58 -7.36 54.03
CA ALA A 63 -2.81 -6.56 53.09
C ALA A 63 -1.82 -7.40 52.25
N ALA A 64 -1.35 -8.54 52.76
CA ALA A 64 -0.53 -9.49 52.01
C ALA A 64 -1.38 -10.27 51.01
N ALA A 65 -2.56 -10.74 51.42
CA ALA A 65 -3.49 -11.46 50.55
C ALA A 65 -4.00 -10.58 49.39
N ALA A 66 -4.36 -9.32 49.67
CA ALA A 66 -4.78 -8.36 48.65
C ALA A 66 -3.67 -8.09 47.62
N ARG A 67 -2.43 -7.87 48.08
CA ARG A 67 -1.27 -7.69 47.19
C ARG A 67 -0.98 -8.91 46.32
N GLN A 68 -1.10 -10.12 46.88
CA GLN A 68 -0.91 -11.35 46.10
C GLN A 68 -2.00 -11.54 45.03
N GLN A 69 -3.23 -11.14 45.32
CA GLN A 69 -4.32 -11.19 44.35
C GLN A 69 -4.14 -10.17 43.22
N ASP A 70 -3.76 -8.94 43.55
CA ASP A 70 -3.45 -7.90 42.55
C ASP A 70 -2.25 -8.32 41.68
N ASP A 71 -1.14 -8.76 42.27
CA ASP A 71 0.04 -9.21 41.53
C ASP A 71 -0.28 -10.43 40.62
N ALA A 72 -1.09 -11.38 41.10
CA ALA A 72 -1.49 -12.53 40.30
C ALA A 72 -2.43 -12.13 39.14
N SER A 73 -3.35 -11.21 39.38
CA SER A 73 -4.22 -10.64 38.35
C SER A 73 -3.42 -9.89 37.29
N ASP A 74 -2.55 -8.97 37.71
CA ASP A 74 -1.70 -8.18 36.83
C ASP A 74 -0.78 -9.07 35.99
N ARG A 75 -0.18 -10.08 36.61
CA ARG A 75 0.64 -11.07 35.91
C ARG A 75 -0.16 -11.85 34.86
N GLY A 76 -1.37 -12.29 35.18
CA GLY A 76 -2.26 -12.93 34.23
C GLY A 76 -2.65 -12.02 33.05
N THR A 77 -2.91 -10.73 33.31
CA THR A 77 -3.21 -9.77 32.24
C THR A 77 -1.99 -9.52 31.35
N LEU A 78 -0.79 -9.39 31.94
CA LEU A 78 0.47 -9.21 31.21
C LEU A 78 0.79 -10.44 30.36
N GLU A 79 0.65 -11.65 30.90
CA GLU A 79 0.85 -12.90 30.18
C GLU A 79 -0.13 -13.02 28.99
N GLY A 80 -1.41 -12.66 29.20
CA GLY A 80 -2.40 -12.59 28.13
C GLY A 80 -2.05 -11.55 27.05
N LEU A 81 -1.58 -10.38 27.45
CA LEU A 81 -1.17 -9.33 26.51
C LEU A 81 0.04 -9.77 25.68
N VAL A 82 1.06 -10.35 26.33
CA VAL A 82 2.25 -10.90 25.65
C VAL A 82 1.85 -11.98 24.65
N ALA A 83 1.02 -12.95 25.05
CA ALA A 83 0.55 -14.00 24.15
C ALA A 83 -0.20 -13.42 22.93
N SER A 84 -1.04 -12.39 23.16
CA SER A 84 -1.76 -11.71 22.07
C SER A 84 -0.81 -10.97 21.12
N LEU A 85 0.23 -10.33 21.63
CA LEU A 85 1.23 -9.61 20.84
C LEU A 85 2.09 -10.59 20.03
N GLU A 86 2.51 -11.70 20.64
CA GLU A 86 3.24 -12.76 19.94
C GLU A 86 2.40 -13.38 18.82
N GLN A 87 1.10 -13.58 19.04
CA GLN A 87 0.22 -14.09 18.01
C GLN A 87 0.05 -13.09 16.86
N ARG A 88 -0.11 -11.80 17.16
CA ARG A 88 -0.16 -10.74 16.13
C ARG A 88 1.16 -10.66 15.36
N LEU A 89 2.30 -10.69 16.04
CA LEU A 89 3.62 -10.67 15.42
C LEU A 89 3.84 -11.86 14.48
N ARG A 90 3.44 -13.07 14.91
CA ARG A 90 3.46 -14.27 14.05
C ARG A 90 2.58 -14.11 12.82
N SER A 91 1.36 -13.58 12.98
CA SER A 91 0.45 -13.39 11.85
C SER A 91 0.99 -12.37 10.83
N GLU A 92 1.60 -11.28 11.30
CA GLU A 92 2.25 -10.29 10.44
C GLU A 92 3.52 -10.85 9.77
N GLY A 93 4.30 -11.66 10.49
CA GLY A 93 5.46 -12.36 9.92
C GLY A 93 5.05 -13.27 8.76
N ASN A 94 4.03 -14.09 8.96
CA ASN A 94 3.50 -14.96 7.90
C ASN A 94 2.94 -14.17 6.72
N ARG A 95 2.26 -13.04 6.99
CA ARG A 95 1.72 -12.17 5.95
C ARG A 95 2.83 -11.52 5.12
N ARG A 96 3.92 -11.07 5.77
CA ARG A 96 5.08 -10.51 5.08
C ARG A 96 5.74 -11.53 4.16
N VAL A 97 6.01 -12.74 4.64
CA VAL A 97 6.60 -13.81 3.82
C VAL A 97 5.73 -14.10 2.60
N ALA A 98 4.40 -14.25 2.79
CA ALA A 98 3.50 -14.50 1.67
C ALA A 98 3.46 -13.36 0.63
N VAL A 99 3.62 -12.11 1.07
CA VAL A 99 3.69 -10.96 0.15
C VAL A 99 5.04 -10.91 -0.57
N GLU A 100 6.14 -11.19 0.13
CA GLU A 100 7.49 -11.25 -0.45
C GLU A 100 7.59 -12.35 -1.52
N GLU A 101 7.03 -13.55 -1.26
CA GLU A 101 6.95 -14.63 -2.24
C GLU A 101 6.14 -14.24 -3.49
N ARG A 102 4.99 -13.57 -3.29
CA ARG A 102 4.17 -13.07 -4.41
C ARG A 102 4.90 -11.99 -5.22
N LEU A 103 5.61 -11.08 -4.55
CA LEU A 103 6.39 -10.04 -5.21
C LEU A 103 7.54 -10.64 -6.03
N ALA A 104 8.25 -11.63 -5.48
CA ALA A 104 9.29 -12.36 -6.19
C ALA A 104 8.73 -13.04 -7.45
N HIS A 105 7.59 -13.72 -7.31
CA HIS A 105 6.94 -14.37 -8.45
C HIS A 105 6.54 -13.39 -9.56
N ILE A 106 5.90 -12.27 -9.20
CA ILE A 106 5.50 -11.24 -10.17
C ILE A 106 6.74 -10.59 -10.81
N ALA A 107 7.81 -10.37 -10.06
CA ALA A 107 9.05 -9.83 -10.60
C ALA A 107 9.67 -10.75 -11.67
N ASP A 108 9.66 -12.07 -11.43
CA ASP A 108 10.15 -13.07 -12.39
C ASP A 108 9.27 -13.17 -13.64
N GLU A 109 7.94 -13.09 -13.49
CA GLU A 109 7.02 -13.02 -14.64
C GLU A 109 7.26 -11.76 -15.46
N LEU A 110 7.39 -10.60 -14.80
CA LEU A 110 7.64 -9.33 -15.46
C LEU A 110 9.00 -9.30 -16.18
N ALA A 111 10.03 -9.94 -15.62
CA ALA A 111 11.32 -10.07 -16.26
C ALA A 111 11.23 -10.90 -17.56
N ARG A 112 10.51 -12.04 -17.52
CA ARG A 112 10.29 -12.90 -18.69
C ARG A 112 9.49 -12.19 -19.79
N GLU A 113 8.42 -11.49 -19.42
CA GLU A 113 7.63 -10.68 -20.35
C GLU A 113 8.47 -9.57 -21.01
N ARG A 114 9.31 -8.88 -20.24
CA ARG A 114 10.22 -7.86 -20.79
C ARG A 114 11.21 -8.45 -21.79
N GLU A 115 11.79 -9.61 -21.49
CA GLU A 115 12.71 -10.28 -22.40
C GLU A 115 12.01 -10.71 -23.71
N GLN A 116 10.82 -11.30 -23.60
CA GLN A 116 10.00 -11.65 -24.75
C GLN A 116 9.63 -10.43 -25.59
N HIS A 117 9.22 -9.34 -24.95
CA HIS A 117 8.87 -8.10 -25.63
C HIS A 117 10.08 -7.48 -26.35
N VAL A 118 11.28 -7.52 -25.76
CA VAL A 118 12.51 -7.08 -26.43
C VAL A 118 12.83 -7.99 -27.64
N SER A 119 12.67 -9.30 -27.50
CA SER A 119 12.87 -10.25 -28.61
C SER A 119 11.90 -9.99 -29.77
N LEU A 120 10.61 -9.86 -29.48
CA LEU A 120 9.57 -9.56 -30.48
C LEU A 120 9.82 -8.21 -31.15
N ARG A 121 10.20 -7.17 -30.40
CA ARG A 121 10.57 -5.87 -30.96
C ARG A 121 11.75 -5.95 -31.93
N ARG A 122 12.74 -6.79 -31.63
CA ARG A 122 13.88 -7.02 -32.54
C ARG A 122 13.46 -7.74 -33.81
N GLN A 123 12.62 -8.77 -33.70
CA GLN A 123 12.06 -9.48 -34.86
C GLN A 123 11.21 -8.56 -35.73
N GLU A 124 10.37 -7.74 -35.12
CA GLU A 124 9.54 -6.75 -35.79
C GLU A 124 10.40 -5.71 -36.54
N ALA A 125 11.50 -5.24 -35.93
CA ALA A 125 12.43 -4.34 -36.58
C ALA A 125 13.12 -4.99 -37.79
N ALA A 126 13.58 -6.23 -37.66
CA ALA A 126 14.21 -6.97 -38.76
C ALA A 126 13.24 -7.18 -39.94
N LEU A 127 12.01 -7.64 -39.66
CA LEU A 127 10.97 -7.82 -40.69
C LEU A 127 10.60 -6.49 -41.38
N ARG A 128 10.59 -5.38 -40.63
CA ARG A 128 10.36 -4.05 -41.22
C ARG A 128 11.47 -3.62 -42.15
N GLU A 129 12.72 -3.93 -41.83
CA GLU A 129 13.87 -3.65 -42.69
C GLU A 129 13.82 -4.49 -43.97
N GLU A 130 13.52 -5.78 -43.86
CA GLU A 130 13.31 -6.67 -45.02
C GLU A 130 12.19 -6.17 -45.93
N LEU A 131 11.03 -5.79 -45.35
CA LEU A 131 9.93 -5.22 -46.12
C LEU A 131 10.32 -3.91 -46.80
N ALA A 132 11.06 -3.03 -46.12
CA ALA A 132 11.52 -1.78 -46.71
C ALA A 132 12.49 -2.02 -47.89
N ALA A 133 13.38 -3.00 -47.78
CA ALA A 133 14.29 -3.38 -48.86
C ALA A 133 13.54 -3.94 -50.08
N VAL A 134 12.55 -4.81 -49.86
CA VAL A 134 11.69 -5.34 -50.92
C VAL A 134 10.89 -4.23 -51.59
N GLU A 135 10.30 -3.32 -50.81
CA GLU A 135 9.55 -2.18 -51.33
C GLU A 135 10.42 -1.24 -52.19
N ALA A 136 11.66 -0.95 -51.76
CA ALA A 136 12.58 -0.14 -52.55
C ALA A 136 12.93 -0.80 -53.90
N GLY A 137 13.00 -2.13 -53.96
CA GLY A 137 13.15 -2.87 -55.21
C GLY A 137 11.95 -2.68 -56.16
N PHE A 138 10.72 -2.74 -55.62
CA PHE A 138 9.50 -2.50 -56.41
C PHE A 138 9.37 -1.05 -56.89
N GLU A 139 9.84 -0.06 -56.13
CA GLU A 139 9.87 1.34 -56.56
C GLU A 139 10.78 1.54 -57.78
N SER A 140 11.88 0.78 -57.88
CA SER A 140 12.77 0.81 -59.05
C SER A 140 12.15 0.15 -60.28
N GLU A 141 11.44 -0.98 -60.11
CA GLU A 141 10.80 -1.70 -61.24
C GLU A 141 9.55 -0.99 -61.78
N THR A 142 8.80 -0.29 -60.93
CA THR A 142 7.60 0.44 -61.35
C THR A 142 7.91 1.74 -62.10
N ALA A 143 9.10 2.32 -61.93
CA ALA A 143 9.56 3.45 -62.73
C ALA A 143 9.81 3.08 -64.21
N GLU A 144 9.97 1.79 -64.52
CA GLU A 144 10.28 1.30 -65.88
C GLU A 144 9.04 0.77 -66.63
N SER A 145 7.85 0.74 -66.02
CA SER A 145 6.61 0.26 -66.65
C SER A 145 5.69 1.41 -67.07
N GLU A 146 5.97 1.99 -68.24
CA GLU A 146 5.05 2.89 -68.95
C GLU A 146 3.87 2.09 -69.54
N ALA A 147 2.79 1.91 -68.78
CA ALA A 147 1.52 1.42 -69.29
C ALA A 147 0.37 2.36 -68.90
N ALA A 148 -0.04 3.18 -69.88
CA ALA A 148 -1.23 4.04 -70.01
C ALA A 148 -1.91 4.55 -68.72
N PRO A 149 -1.88 5.87 -68.41
CA PRO A 149 -2.57 6.40 -67.25
C PRO A 149 -4.06 6.60 -67.56
N SER A 150 -4.89 5.73 -67.00
CA SER A 150 -6.26 6.10 -66.65
C SER A 150 -6.19 7.13 -65.51
N SER A 151 -6.65 8.35 -65.79
CA SER A 151 -6.32 9.55 -65.00
C SER A 151 -7.24 9.74 -63.78
N LEU A 152 -6.69 10.23 -62.68
CA LEU A 152 -7.41 10.77 -61.51
C LEU A 152 -7.56 12.30 -61.58
N ALA A 153 -7.50 12.87 -62.80
CA ALA A 153 -7.51 14.32 -63.01
C ALA A 153 -8.67 15.01 -62.28
N GLY A 154 -8.33 16.01 -61.48
CA GLY A 154 -9.31 16.84 -60.78
C GLY A 154 -9.84 16.25 -59.46
N LEU A 155 -9.46 15.02 -59.10
CA LEU A 155 -9.79 14.45 -57.79
C LEU A 155 -8.79 14.91 -56.73
N SER A 156 -9.28 15.02 -55.50
CA SER A 156 -8.50 15.38 -54.33
C SER A 156 -8.37 14.20 -53.37
N LEU A 157 -7.13 13.77 -53.13
CA LEU A 157 -6.80 12.61 -52.31
C LEU A 157 -6.23 13.06 -50.96
N LEU A 158 -6.87 12.64 -49.86
CA LEU A 158 -6.32 12.79 -48.52
C LEU A 158 -5.61 11.52 -48.07
N TYR A 159 -4.35 11.63 -47.71
CA TYR A 159 -3.61 10.57 -47.04
C TYR A 159 -3.51 10.88 -45.53
N VAL A 160 -4.06 10.00 -44.67
CA VAL A 160 -4.08 10.19 -43.22
C VAL A 160 -3.14 9.21 -42.54
N GLY A 161 -2.08 9.73 -41.91
CA GLY A 161 -1.01 8.98 -41.27
C GLY A 161 0.16 8.73 -42.22
N GLY A 162 0.80 7.57 -42.04
CA GLY A 162 1.94 7.12 -42.80
C GLY A 162 3.27 7.71 -42.33
N ARG A 163 4.35 7.31 -43.03
CA ARG A 163 5.71 7.71 -42.69
C ARG A 163 6.11 8.97 -43.47
N THR A 164 6.69 9.94 -42.77
CA THR A 164 7.02 11.27 -43.31
C THR A 164 8.07 11.24 -44.42
N ASP A 165 9.02 10.30 -44.35
CA ASP A 165 10.05 10.04 -45.34
C ASP A 165 9.49 9.65 -46.72
N ARG A 166 8.30 9.06 -46.78
CA ARG A 166 7.67 8.57 -48.02
C ARG A 166 6.63 9.52 -48.61
N LEU A 167 6.19 10.53 -47.87
CA LEU A 167 5.10 11.42 -48.31
C LEU A 167 5.42 12.15 -49.62
N GLY A 168 6.68 12.50 -49.86
CA GLY A 168 7.11 13.14 -51.11
C GLY A 168 6.87 12.25 -52.33
N HIS A 169 7.17 10.96 -52.21
CA HIS A 169 6.98 9.99 -53.28
C HIS A 169 5.49 9.67 -53.52
N LEU A 170 4.70 9.46 -52.47
CA LEU A 170 3.25 9.24 -52.58
C LEU A 170 2.54 10.44 -53.22
N ARG A 171 2.98 11.66 -52.87
CA ARG A 171 2.52 12.90 -53.50
C ARG A 171 2.83 12.89 -55.00
N ALA A 172 4.08 12.63 -55.38
CA ALA A 172 4.50 12.61 -56.78
C ALA A 172 3.68 11.60 -57.62
N LEU A 173 3.47 10.38 -57.12
CA LEU A 173 2.65 9.37 -57.79
C LEU A 173 1.18 9.79 -57.98
N SER A 174 0.61 10.45 -56.97
CA SER A 174 -0.77 10.93 -57.04
C SER A 174 -0.93 12.09 -58.03
N GLU A 175 0.02 13.02 -57.99
CA GLU A 175 0.04 14.21 -58.86
C GLU A 175 0.36 13.84 -60.32
N GLN A 176 1.18 12.81 -60.57
CA GLN A 176 1.39 12.22 -61.90
C GLN A 176 0.10 11.70 -62.53
N LEU A 177 -0.83 11.18 -61.73
CA LEU A 177 -2.16 10.76 -62.19
C LEU A 177 -3.17 11.91 -62.30
N GLY A 178 -2.77 13.14 -61.94
CA GLY A 178 -3.61 14.35 -61.99
C GLY A 178 -4.44 14.63 -60.73
N ALA A 179 -4.21 13.89 -59.64
CA ALA A 179 -4.90 14.10 -58.37
C ALA A 179 -4.19 15.17 -57.51
N THR A 180 -4.97 15.98 -56.78
CA THR A 180 -4.45 16.89 -55.75
C THR A 180 -4.19 16.11 -54.47
N PHE A 181 -2.93 16.09 -54.00
CA PHE A 181 -2.56 15.34 -52.79
C PHE A 181 -2.57 16.21 -51.53
N LEU A 182 -3.32 15.77 -50.53
CA LEU A 182 -3.42 16.34 -49.19
C LEU A 182 -2.98 15.32 -48.15
N HIS A 183 -2.35 15.79 -47.06
CA HIS A 183 -1.84 14.92 -46.00
C HIS A 183 -2.29 15.41 -44.62
N HIS A 184 -2.50 14.45 -43.71
CA HIS A 184 -2.68 14.69 -42.29
C HIS A 184 -1.90 13.63 -41.51
N ASP A 185 -1.16 14.00 -40.46
CA ASP A 185 -0.29 13.06 -39.70
C ASP A 185 -1.07 11.98 -38.91
N GLY A 186 -2.38 12.12 -38.80
CA GLY A 186 -3.23 11.05 -38.28
C GLY A 186 -3.11 10.83 -36.77
N GLY A 187 -2.68 11.84 -35.99
CA GLY A 187 -2.75 11.82 -34.53
C GLY A 187 -1.80 12.76 -33.77
N VAL A 188 -0.81 13.37 -34.44
CA VAL A 188 0.17 14.28 -33.79
C VAL A 188 -0.27 15.74 -33.82
N ASP A 189 -0.97 16.18 -34.88
CA ASP A 189 -1.50 17.55 -34.99
C ASP A 189 -2.87 17.65 -34.29
N ASP A 190 -2.86 18.17 -33.07
CA ASP A 190 -4.01 18.22 -32.14
C ASP A 190 -4.94 19.43 -32.39
N ARG A 191 -4.82 20.06 -33.56
CA ARG A 191 -5.70 21.15 -33.99
C ARG A 191 -7.09 20.59 -34.28
N ARG A 192 -7.94 20.61 -33.24
CA ARG A 192 -9.36 20.25 -33.29
C ARG A 192 -10.03 20.85 -34.53
N GLY A 193 -10.35 20.00 -35.51
CA GLY A 193 -11.04 20.40 -36.75
C GLY A 193 -10.18 20.41 -38.02
N LEU A 194 -8.85 20.31 -37.95
CA LEU A 194 -7.99 20.28 -39.16
C LEU A 194 -8.33 19.08 -40.04
N LEU A 195 -8.39 17.88 -39.45
CA LEU A 195 -8.77 16.65 -40.15
C LEU A 195 -10.17 16.76 -40.77
N ALA A 196 -11.13 17.38 -40.07
CA ALA A 196 -12.48 17.59 -40.59
C ALA A 196 -12.49 18.54 -41.79
N GLY A 197 -11.72 19.62 -41.72
CA GLY A 197 -11.53 20.55 -42.83
C GLY A 197 -10.89 19.88 -44.06
N LEU A 198 -9.87 19.04 -43.85
CA LEU A 198 -9.24 18.29 -44.93
C LEU A 198 -10.22 17.29 -45.57
N VAL A 199 -10.91 16.47 -44.77
CA VAL A 199 -11.90 15.50 -45.27
C VAL A 199 -13.02 16.22 -46.05
N SER A 200 -13.42 17.42 -45.64
CA SER A 200 -14.44 18.19 -46.37
C SER A 200 -13.99 18.62 -47.77
N ARG A 201 -12.68 18.74 -48.02
CA ARG A 201 -12.08 19.19 -49.28
C ARG A 201 -11.59 18.06 -50.18
N THR A 202 -11.75 16.80 -49.77
CA THR A 202 -11.21 15.64 -50.50
C THR A 202 -12.30 14.77 -51.11
N ASP A 203 -12.03 14.10 -52.22
CA ASP A 203 -12.95 13.15 -52.85
C ASP A 203 -12.71 11.73 -52.33
N ILE A 204 -11.44 11.40 -52.07
CA ILE A 204 -11.01 10.09 -51.60
C ILE A 204 -10.11 10.25 -50.38
N VAL A 205 -10.32 9.43 -49.37
CA VAL A 205 -9.44 9.35 -48.19
C VAL A 205 -8.75 7.99 -48.15
N MET A 206 -7.42 7.97 -48.08
CA MET A 206 -6.60 6.77 -47.89
C MET A 206 -5.88 6.83 -46.55
N PHE A 207 -5.77 5.70 -45.85
CA PHE A 207 -5.00 5.63 -44.60
C PHE A 207 -4.39 4.24 -44.39
N PRO A 208 -3.10 4.15 -44.02
CA PRO A 208 -2.44 2.89 -43.72
C PRO A 208 -2.76 2.39 -42.32
N VAL A 209 -3.24 1.15 -42.19
CA VAL A 209 -3.68 0.60 -40.88
C VAL A 209 -2.55 0.38 -39.87
N ASP A 210 -1.31 0.30 -40.33
CA ASP A 210 -0.09 0.14 -39.53
C ASP A 210 0.54 1.48 -39.09
N CYS A 211 0.09 2.61 -39.64
CA CYS A 211 0.67 3.95 -39.39
C CYS A 211 -0.42 5.03 -39.29
N VAL A 212 -1.44 4.81 -38.46
CA VAL A 212 -2.50 5.80 -38.19
C VAL A 212 -3.03 5.59 -36.78
N SER A 213 -3.38 6.67 -36.06
CA SER A 213 -3.99 6.51 -34.73
C SER A 213 -5.41 5.97 -34.82
N HIS A 214 -5.84 5.24 -33.79
CA HIS A 214 -7.21 4.71 -33.69
C HIS A 214 -8.26 5.83 -33.68
N GLU A 215 -7.93 6.94 -33.04
CA GLU A 215 -8.78 8.13 -33.01
C GLU A 215 -8.98 8.73 -34.40
N ALA A 216 -7.90 8.91 -35.17
CA ALA A 216 -7.98 9.43 -36.53
C ALA A 216 -8.82 8.53 -37.44
N VAL A 217 -8.67 7.20 -37.36
CA VAL A 217 -9.50 6.25 -38.13
C VAL A 217 -10.98 6.40 -37.78
N THR A 218 -11.28 6.55 -36.49
CA THR A 218 -12.66 6.73 -36.00
C THR A 218 -13.26 8.03 -36.52
N ILE A 219 -12.49 9.13 -36.53
CA ILE A 219 -12.89 10.42 -37.09
C ILE A 219 -13.11 10.31 -38.60
N VAL A 220 -12.15 9.76 -39.36
CA VAL A 220 -12.24 9.59 -40.82
C VAL A 220 -13.48 8.79 -41.21
N LYS A 221 -13.68 7.61 -40.60
CA LYS A 221 -14.84 6.76 -40.92
C LYS A 221 -16.17 7.48 -40.67
N ARG A 222 -16.26 8.23 -39.56
CA ARG A 222 -17.45 9.01 -39.23
C ARG A 222 -17.69 10.15 -40.23
N LEU A 223 -16.68 10.95 -40.52
CA LEU A 223 -16.79 12.08 -41.44
C LEU A 223 -17.08 11.64 -42.87
N CYS A 224 -16.40 10.62 -43.37
CA CYS A 224 -16.63 10.06 -44.70
C CYS A 224 -18.06 9.51 -44.82
N ARG A 225 -18.59 8.83 -43.79
CA ARG A 225 -20.00 8.39 -43.77
C ARG A 225 -20.99 9.55 -43.79
N GLN A 226 -20.73 10.60 -43.01
CA GLN A 226 -21.61 11.78 -42.97
C GLN A 226 -21.62 12.56 -44.29
N THR A 227 -20.49 12.58 -44.99
CA THR A 227 -20.31 13.34 -46.25
C THR A 227 -20.46 12.47 -47.50
N ALA A 228 -20.81 11.19 -47.35
CA ALA A 228 -20.88 10.19 -48.41
C ALA A 228 -19.58 10.08 -49.26
N LYS A 229 -18.43 10.33 -48.63
CA LYS A 229 -17.11 10.26 -49.27
C LYS A 229 -16.49 8.88 -49.17
N ARG A 230 -15.72 8.51 -50.19
CA ARG A 230 -15.02 7.22 -50.21
C ARG A 230 -13.82 7.26 -49.27
N TYR A 231 -13.66 6.21 -48.48
CA TYR A 231 -12.41 5.94 -47.78
C TYR A 231 -11.87 4.56 -48.13
N VAL A 232 -10.54 4.43 -48.19
CA VAL A 232 -9.83 3.20 -48.56
C VAL A 232 -8.75 2.92 -47.50
N PRO A 233 -8.95 1.92 -46.62
CA PRO A 233 -7.89 1.46 -45.73
C PRO A 233 -6.82 0.74 -46.55
N LEU A 234 -5.55 1.07 -46.29
CA LEU A 234 -4.39 0.42 -46.89
C LEU A 234 -3.81 -0.59 -45.91
N ARG A 235 -3.28 -1.71 -46.44
CA ARG A 235 -2.74 -2.79 -45.60
C ARG A 235 -1.47 -2.37 -44.86
N SER A 236 -0.67 -1.51 -45.49
CA SER A 236 0.53 -0.90 -44.90
C SER A 236 0.72 0.53 -45.40
N SER A 237 1.65 1.26 -44.76
CA SER A 237 2.20 2.54 -45.24
C SER A 237 3.22 2.38 -46.37
N GLY A 238 3.27 1.20 -46.98
CA GLY A 238 4.11 0.85 -48.11
C GLY A 238 3.67 1.52 -49.41
N THR A 239 4.64 1.86 -50.26
CA THR A 239 4.38 2.43 -51.58
C THR A 239 3.60 1.45 -52.45
N SER A 240 3.91 0.16 -52.40
CA SER A 240 3.18 -0.89 -53.12
C SER A 240 1.69 -0.95 -52.75
N SER A 241 1.38 -0.86 -51.45
CA SER A 241 0.02 -0.82 -50.90
C SER A 241 -0.75 0.42 -51.38
N PHE A 242 -0.05 1.56 -51.46
CA PHE A 242 -0.59 2.81 -52.00
C PHE A 242 -0.84 2.75 -53.51
N VAL A 243 0.14 2.34 -54.31
CA VAL A 243 0.02 2.18 -55.77
C VAL A 243 -1.11 1.23 -56.11
N ALA A 244 -1.18 0.06 -55.46
CA ALA A 244 -2.27 -0.89 -55.68
C ALA A 244 -3.65 -0.29 -55.36
N ALA A 245 -3.73 0.60 -54.37
CA ALA A 245 -4.97 1.32 -54.07
C ALA A 245 -5.30 2.37 -55.12
N LEU A 246 -4.31 3.13 -55.60
CA LEU A 246 -4.47 4.09 -56.70
C LEU A 246 -5.00 3.39 -57.97
N THR A 247 -4.38 2.28 -58.39
CA THR A 247 -4.82 1.52 -59.57
C THR A 247 -6.26 1.03 -59.45
N ARG A 248 -6.68 0.56 -58.26
CA ARG A 248 -8.08 0.18 -58.01
C ARG A 248 -9.02 1.38 -58.08
N THR A 249 -8.65 2.52 -57.48
CA THR A 249 -9.49 3.73 -57.53
C THR A 249 -9.64 4.29 -58.93
N VAL A 250 -8.61 4.18 -59.74
CA VAL A 250 -8.63 4.53 -61.16
C VAL A 250 -9.62 3.65 -61.92
N GLY A 251 -9.56 2.32 -61.74
CA GLY A 251 -10.49 1.39 -62.37
C GLY A 251 -11.96 1.63 -61.99
N ASP A 252 -12.23 1.96 -60.73
CA ASP A 252 -13.60 2.25 -60.26
C ASP A 252 -14.13 3.60 -60.80
N ALA A 253 -13.26 4.61 -60.97
CA ALA A 253 -13.66 5.91 -61.52
C ALA A 253 -14.09 5.82 -63.00
N GLN A 254 -13.47 4.90 -63.76
CA GLN A 254 -13.87 4.63 -65.15
C GLN A 254 -15.23 3.95 -65.26
N ILE A 255 -15.61 3.12 -64.27
CA ILE A 255 -16.93 2.45 -64.26
C ILE A 255 -18.05 3.43 -63.90
N SER A 256 -17.78 4.46 -63.08
CA SER A 256 -18.79 5.44 -62.65
C SER A 256 -19.03 6.60 -63.62
N SER A 257 -18.22 6.72 -64.68
CA SER A 257 -18.28 7.80 -65.69
C SER A 257 -18.85 7.34 -67.04
N LEU A 258 -19.22 6.06 -67.15
CA LEU A 258 -20.01 5.46 -68.23
C LEU A 258 -21.48 5.37 -67.81
#